data_AF-A0A962RAN0-F1
#
_entry.id   AF-A0A962RAN0-F1
#
_cell.length_a   1.000
_cell.length_b   1.000
_cell.length_c   1.000
_cell.angle_alpha   90.00
_cell.angle_beta   90.00
_cell.angle_gamma   90.00
#
_symmetry.space_group_name_H-M   'P 1'
#
loop_
_entity.id
_entity.type
_entity.pdbx_description
1 polymer ?
#
loop_
_entity_poly.entity_id
_entity_poly.type
_entity_poly.pdbx_seq_one_letter_code
_entity_poly.pdbx_strand_id
1 'polypeptide(L)'
;MTRYLSAPILGVLLTLGAGIAGADAPASMPEKMMDAVKGMVAHGMKPIMEMPAHMQSTSDKEFKYKPSYMTVTGDRTVTEADFEDPAMCAGCHPKQYQGWQGSMHSNAFVDPIFQKLWS
;
A
#
# COMPACT_ATOMS: atom_id res chain seq x y z
N MET A 1 5.02 -41.18 53.60
CA MET A 1 4.87 -40.07 52.64
C MET A 1 3.39 -39.92 52.34
N THR A 2 2.78 -38.90 52.93
CA THR A 2 1.33 -38.76 53.15
C THR A 2 0.63 -38.20 51.91
N ARG A 3 -0.50 -38.81 51.52
CA ARG A 3 -1.44 -38.30 50.51
C ARG A 3 -2.40 -37.27 51.15
N TYR A 4 -2.66 -36.16 50.47
CA TYR A 4 -3.78 -35.21 50.68
C TYR A 4 -4.33 -34.91 49.26
N LEU A 5 -5.49 -35.46 48.83
CA LEU A 5 -6.87 -34.92 48.95
C LEU A 5 -6.97 -33.44 48.54
N SER A 6 -7.45 -33.14 47.33
CA SER A 6 -8.87 -32.87 46.97
C SER A 6 -9.41 -31.53 47.48
N ALA A 7 -9.59 -30.53 46.60
CA ALA A 7 -10.91 -29.96 46.24
C ALA A 7 -10.78 -28.68 45.38
N PRO A 8 -11.78 -28.35 44.54
CA PRO A 8 -11.71 -27.35 43.47
C PRO A 8 -12.29 -25.99 43.90
N ILE A 9 -11.84 -24.90 43.26
CA ILE A 9 -12.57 -23.62 43.27
C ILE A 9 -12.87 -23.20 41.83
N LEU A 10 -14.16 -23.35 41.51
CA LEU A 10 -15.01 -22.50 40.70
C LEU A 10 -14.33 -21.36 39.91
N GLY A 11 -14.47 -21.44 38.59
CA GLY A 11 -15.32 -20.50 37.85
C GLY A 11 -14.77 -19.11 37.57
N VAL A 12 -14.08 -18.97 36.44
CA VAL A 12 -14.26 -17.79 35.58
C VAL A 12 -14.73 -18.29 34.22
N LEU A 13 -16.06 -18.32 34.05
CA LEU A 13 -16.69 -18.41 32.74
C LEU A 13 -16.35 -17.15 31.96
N LEU A 14 -15.36 -17.23 31.06
CA LEU A 14 -15.26 -16.31 29.94
C LEU A 14 -16.08 -16.91 28.80
N THR A 15 -17.37 -16.61 28.80
CA THR A 15 -18.26 -16.89 27.67
C THR A 15 -18.23 -15.75 26.66
N LEU A 16 -18.38 -16.14 25.40
CA LEU A 16 -18.51 -15.35 24.15
C LEU A 16 -17.17 -14.99 23.49
N GLY A 17 -16.86 -15.43 22.28
CA GLY A 17 -17.71 -16.14 21.32
C GLY A 17 -16.91 -16.71 20.16
N ALA A 18 -17.47 -17.79 19.62
CA ALA A 18 -17.08 -18.40 18.36
C ALA A 18 -17.21 -17.40 17.21
N GLY A 19 -16.28 -17.47 16.25
CA GLY A 19 -16.37 -16.68 15.03
C GLY A 19 -15.14 -16.71 14.12
N ILE A 20 -14.43 -17.84 14.03
CA ILE A 20 -13.58 -18.09 12.85
C ILE A 20 -14.46 -18.76 11.78
N ALA A 21 -15.15 -17.93 10.99
CA ALA A 21 -15.70 -18.33 9.71
C ALA A 21 -14.90 -17.59 8.63
N GLY A 22 -14.04 -18.35 7.95
CA GLY A 22 -13.57 -17.96 6.63
C GLY A 22 -14.70 -18.14 5.61
N ALA A 23 -14.47 -17.53 4.45
CA ALA A 23 -15.33 -17.52 3.26
C ALA A 23 -16.68 -16.82 3.46
N ASP A 24 -16.73 -15.56 3.02
CA ASP A 24 -17.73 -15.03 2.09
C ASP A 24 -17.43 -13.53 1.90
N ALA A 25 -16.89 -13.18 0.73
CA ALA A 25 -16.87 -11.79 0.32
C ALA A 25 -18.32 -11.31 0.16
N PRO A 26 -18.77 -10.20 0.80
CA PRO A 26 -20.02 -9.61 0.40
C PRO A 26 -19.80 -8.95 -0.97
N ALA A 27 -20.21 -9.65 -2.02
CA ALA A 27 -20.59 -9.07 -3.29
C ALA A 27 -21.79 -8.13 -3.05
N SER A 28 -21.51 -6.94 -2.53
CA SER A 28 -22.31 -5.71 -2.60
C SER A 28 -21.87 -4.79 -1.49
N MET A 29 -21.43 -3.58 -1.87
CA MET A 29 -21.33 -2.48 -0.92
C MET A 29 -22.75 -2.24 -0.37
N PRO A 30 -22.94 -2.03 0.94
CA PRO A 30 -24.26 -1.77 1.49
C PRO A 30 -24.86 -0.55 0.77
N GLU A 31 -26.16 -0.58 0.45
CA GLU A 31 -26.87 0.45 -0.33
C GLU A 31 -26.57 1.88 0.16
N LYS A 32 -26.48 2.06 1.48
CA LYS A 32 -26.09 3.33 2.13
C LYS A 32 -24.73 3.87 1.73
N MET A 33 -23.79 2.99 1.38
CA MET A 33 -22.46 3.36 0.90
C MET A 33 -22.51 3.82 -0.55
N MET A 34 -23.35 3.19 -1.38
CA MET A 34 -23.58 3.67 -2.75
C MET A 34 -24.36 4.99 -2.76
N ASP A 35 -25.30 5.18 -1.84
CA ASP A 35 -25.98 6.46 -1.65
C ASP A 35 -25.02 7.55 -1.17
N ALA A 36 -24.08 7.21 -0.28
CA ALA A 36 -23.03 8.13 0.14
C ALA A 36 -22.10 8.49 -1.04
N VAL A 37 -21.68 7.52 -1.85
CA VAL A 37 -20.88 7.76 -3.06
C VAL A 37 -21.66 8.60 -4.07
N LYS A 38 -22.93 8.31 -4.31
CA LYS A 38 -23.80 9.08 -5.20
C LYS A 38 -24.01 10.51 -4.70
N GLY A 39 -24.14 10.69 -3.38
CA GLY A 39 -24.15 12.00 -2.73
C GLY A 39 -22.84 12.75 -2.93
N MET A 40 -21.70 12.09 -2.73
CA MET A 40 -20.37 12.69 -2.95
C MET A 40 -20.19 13.12 -4.42
N VAL A 41 -20.59 12.27 -5.37
CA VAL A 41 -20.55 12.60 -6.81
C VAL A 41 -21.50 13.76 -7.15
N ALA A 42 -22.72 13.77 -6.58
CA ALA A 42 -23.67 14.87 -6.76
C ALA A 42 -23.17 16.20 -6.19
N HIS A 43 -22.31 16.17 -5.18
CA HIS A 43 -21.62 17.33 -4.61
C HIS A 43 -20.24 17.58 -5.24
N GLY A 44 -19.98 17.01 -6.42
CA GLY A 44 -18.82 17.33 -7.25
C GLY A 44 -17.57 16.49 -7.02
N MET A 45 -17.63 15.44 -6.19
CA MET A 45 -16.52 14.51 -6.00
C MET A 45 -16.40 13.59 -7.21
N LYS A 46 -15.38 13.81 -8.05
CA LYS A 46 -15.11 12.95 -9.20
C LYS A 46 -14.43 11.64 -8.75
N PRO A 47 -14.75 10.49 -9.37
CA PRO A 47 -14.03 9.24 -9.10
C PRO A 47 -12.54 9.41 -9.35
N ILE A 48 -11.71 8.94 -8.43
CA ILE A 48 -10.23 9.00 -8.52
C ILE A 48 -9.63 8.19 -9.69
N MET A 49 -10.45 7.42 -10.42
CA MET A 49 -10.00 6.71 -11.63
C MET A 49 -9.81 7.63 -12.84
N GLU A 50 -10.26 8.89 -12.77
CA GLU A 50 -9.97 9.88 -13.80
C GLU A 50 -8.85 10.80 -13.30
N MET A 51 -7.61 10.55 -13.73
CA MET A 51 -6.53 11.51 -13.51
C MET A 51 -6.96 12.83 -14.16
N PRO A 52 -7.09 13.92 -13.39
CA PRO A 52 -7.64 15.14 -13.95
C PRO A 52 -6.68 15.65 -15.03
N ALA A 53 -7.23 16.24 -16.11
CA ALA A 53 -6.42 16.70 -17.24
C ALA A 53 -5.25 17.64 -16.86
N HIS A 54 -5.34 18.32 -15.70
CA HIS A 54 -4.26 19.15 -15.15
C HIS A 54 -3.09 18.36 -14.52
N MET A 55 -3.22 17.04 -14.41
CA MET A 55 -2.18 16.10 -13.96
C MET A 55 -1.56 15.34 -15.15
N GLN A 56 -2.01 15.64 -16.37
CA GLN A 56 -1.32 15.24 -17.60
C GLN A 56 -0.13 16.19 -17.79
N SER A 57 1.08 15.63 -17.94
CA SER A 57 2.29 16.41 -18.22
C SER A 57 2.15 17.13 -19.57
N THR A 58 1.97 18.44 -19.56
CA THR A 58 1.96 19.31 -20.76
C THR A 58 3.36 19.70 -21.25
N SER A 59 4.41 19.00 -20.80
CA SER A 59 5.76 19.31 -21.25
C SER A 59 6.02 18.72 -22.64
N ASP A 60 6.05 19.58 -23.67
CA ASP A 60 6.53 19.26 -25.03
C ASP A 60 8.03 18.90 -25.07
N LYS A 61 8.70 18.90 -23.91
CA LYS A 61 10.10 18.53 -23.76
C LYS A 61 10.21 17.01 -23.65
N GLU A 62 10.87 16.42 -24.64
CA GLU A 62 11.24 15.01 -24.61
C GLU A 62 12.35 14.80 -23.57
N PHE A 63 11.97 14.34 -22.37
CA PHE A 63 12.93 13.86 -21.39
C PHE A 63 13.47 12.49 -21.85
N LYS A 64 14.78 12.37 -22.02
CA LYS A 64 15.46 11.14 -22.43
C LYS A 64 15.17 9.94 -21.50
N TYR A 65 14.90 10.21 -20.22
CA TYR A 65 14.71 9.19 -19.18
C TYR A 65 13.32 9.21 -18.54
N LYS A 66 12.24 9.25 -19.34
CA LYS A 66 10.85 9.14 -18.82
C LYS A 66 10.65 7.81 -18.07
N PRO A 67 9.86 7.77 -16.98
CA PRO A 67 9.06 8.86 -16.40
C PRO A 67 9.84 9.79 -15.46
N SER A 68 11.14 9.56 -15.23
CA SER A 68 11.93 10.40 -14.34
C SER A 68 12.21 11.79 -14.95
N TYR A 69 12.33 12.81 -14.08
CA TYR A 69 12.79 14.15 -14.46
C TYR A 69 14.32 14.29 -14.38
N MET A 70 15.04 13.17 -14.50
CA MET A 70 16.49 13.16 -14.42
C MET A 70 17.10 13.97 -15.57
N THR A 71 18.01 14.88 -15.23
CA THR A 71 18.79 15.66 -16.19
C THR A 71 20.23 15.15 -16.21
N VAL A 72 20.83 15.12 -17.39
CA VAL A 72 22.20 14.66 -17.61
C VAL A 72 22.95 15.74 -18.34
N THR A 73 24.17 16.04 -17.89
CA THR A 73 25.04 17.01 -18.57
C THR A 73 25.76 16.34 -19.74
N GLY A 74 25.68 16.95 -20.92
CA GLY A 74 26.27 16.41 -22.15
C GLY A 74 25.58 15.13 -22.61
N ASP A 75 26.32 14.31 -23.38
CA ASP A 75 25.77 13.14 -24.07
C ASP A 75 25.97 11.81 -23.32
N ARG A 76 26.26 11.90 -22.02
CA ARG A 76 26.41 10.75 -21.12
C ARG A 76 25.15 9.87 -21.15
N THR A 77 25.37 8.55 -21.10
CA THR A 77 24.30 7.57 -20.90
C THR A 77 24.25 7.18 -19.43
N VAL A 78 23.05 7.27 -18.84
CA VAL A 78 22.80 6.85 -17.46
C VAL A 78 22.71 5.33 -17.38
N THR A 79 23.31 4.79 -16.33
CA THR A 79 23.33 3.37 -15.96
C THR A 79 22.75 3.21 -14.56
N GLU A 80 22.48 1.96 -14.16
CA GLU A 80 22.00 1.65 -12.81
C GLU A 80 22.96 2.14 -11.71
N ALA A 81 24.26 2.16 -11.98
CA ALA A 81 25.28 2.63 -11.06
C ALA A 81 25.22 4.14 -10.77
N ASP A 82 24.44 4.90 -11.52
CA ASP A 82 24.22 6.32 -11.27
C ASP A 82 23.12 6.60 -10.22
N PHE A 83 22.42 5.55 -9.75
CA PHE A 83 21.40 5.63 -8.72
C PHE A 83 21.95 5.14 -7.39
N GLU A 84 21.65 5.89 -6.33
CA GLU A 84 22.05 5.51 -4.97
C GLU A 84 21.14 4.42 -4.40
N ASP A 85 21.73 3.57 -3.56
CA ASP A 85 20.94 2.62 -2.77
C ASP A 85 20.01 3.39 -1.82
N PRO A 86 18.70 3.11 -1.81
CA PRO A 86 17.75 3.84 -0.98
C PRO A 86 18.04 3.71 0.53
N ALA A 87 18.79 2.69 0.98
CA ALA A 87 19.25 2.57 2.36
C ALA A 87 20.21 3.70 2.77
N MET A 88 20.94 4.30 1.83
CA MET A 88 21.76 5.49 2.10
C MET A 88 20.89 6.64 2.64
N CYS A 89 19.67 6.79 2.12
CA CYS A 89 18.73 7.82 2.52
C CYS A 89 18.22 7.61 3.96
N ALA A 90 18.25 6.39 4.50
CA ALA A 90 17.77 6.08 5.84
C ALA A 90 18.61 6.76 6.94
N GLY A 91 19.88 7.11 6.65
CA GLY A 91 20.75 7.80 7.60
C GLY A 91 20.21 9.18 8.01
N CYS A 92 19.71 9.95 7.05
CA CYS A 92 19.16 11.29 7.28
C CYS A 92 17.62 11.32 7.32
N HIS A 93 16.94 10.36 6.66
CA HIS A 93 15.48 10.33 6.51
C HIS A 93 14.86 9.00 7.01
N PRO A 94 15.03 8.64 8.29
CA PRO A 94 14.63 7.33 8.79
C PRO A 94 13.11 7.11 8.75
N LYS A 95 12.31 8.14 9.03
CA LYS A 95 10.83 8.03 9.02
C LYS A 95 10.28 7.82 7.61
N GLN A 96 10.79 8.56 6.64
CA GLN A 96 10.39 8.45 5.24
C GLN A 96 10.81 7.10 4.68
N TYR A 97 12.05 6.68 4.97
CA TYR A 97 12.56 5.39 4.56
C TYR A 97 11.70 4.25 5.12
N GLN A 98 11.35 4.26 6.41
CA GLN A 98 10.50 3.25 7.02
C GLN A 98 9.11 3.17 6.36
N GLY A 99 8.49 4.31 6.06
CA GLY A 99 7.20 4.35 5.37
C GLY A 99 7.30 3.86 3.92
N TRP A 100 8.39 4.16 3.23
CA TRP A 100 8.61 3.75 1.84
C TRP A 100 8.94 2.26 1.73
N GLN A 101 9.85 1.72 2.56
CA GLN A 101 10.40 0.36 2.43
C GLN A 101 9.32 -0.73 2.53
N GLY A 102 8.25 -0.51 3.30
CA GLY A 102 7.12 -1.44 3.43
C GLY A 102 5.99 -1.23 2.40
N SER A 103 6.13 -0.28 1.48
CA SER A 103 5.08 0.06 0.52
C SER A 103 5.09 -0.88 -0.70
N MET A 104 4.05 -0.82 -1.52
CA MET A 104 4.04 -1.54 -2.80
C MET A 104 5.07 -0.96 -3.79
N HIS A 105 5.39 0.34 -3.68
CA HIS A 105 6.37 0.98 -4.56
C HIS A 105 7.79 0.46 -4.35
N SER A 106 8.22 0.24 -3.10
CA SER A 106 9.55 -0.32 -2.81
C SER A 106 9.66 -1.79 -3.23
N ASN A 107 8.56 -2.54 -3.16
CA ASN A 107 8.53 -3.97 -3.44
C ASN A 107 8.22 -4.30 -4.91
N ALA A 108 7.84 -3.31 -5.73
CA ALA A 108 7.41 -3.51 -7.12
C ALA A 108 8.42 -4.30 -7.98
N PHE A 109 9.72 -4.10 -7.74
CA PHE A 109 10.79 -4.74 -8.53
C PHE A 109 11.10 -6.18 -8.12
N VAL A 110 10.71 -6.59 -6.91
CA VAL A 110 11.02 -7.92 -6.37
C VAL A 110 9.77 -8.79 -6.17
N ASP A 111 8.59 -8.17 -6.11
CA ASP A 111 7.35 -8.89 -5.90
C ASP A 111 7.00 -9.73 -7.14
N PRO A 112 6.86 -11.07 -6.99
CA PRO A 112 6.66 -11.96 -8.12
C PRO A 112 5.27 -11.85 -8.75
N ILE A 113 4.28 -11.31 -8.04
CA ILE A 113 2.94 -11.07 -8.60
C ILE A 113 2.99 -9.78 -9.43
N PHE A 114 3.62 -8.74 -8.90
CA PHE A 114 3.74 -7.46 -9.57
C PHE A 114 4.53 -7.59 -10.87
N GLN A 115 5.69 -8.25 -10.83
CA GLN A 115 6.50 -8.48 -12.03
C GLN A 115 5.69 -9.26 -13.09
N LYS A 116 5.00 -10.34 -12.73
CA LYS A 116 4.21 -11.13 -13.71
C LYS A 116 3.10 -10.35 -14.42
N LEU A 117 2.56 -9.30 -13.78
CA LEU A 117 1.43 -8.55 -14.30
C LEU A 117 1.83 -7.23 -14.97
N TRP A 118 3.00 -6.67 -14.66
CA TRP A 118 3.40 -5.31 -15.09
C TRP A 118 4.85 -5.16 -15.60
N SER A 119 5.66 -6.23 -15.71
CA SER A 119 6.98 -6.21 -16.37
C SER A 119 6.89 -6.58 -17.85
#